data_AF-A0A0W0VB83-F1
#
_entry.id   AF-A0A0W0VB83-F1
#
_cell.length_a   1.000
_cell.length_b   1.000
_cell.length_c   1.000
_cell.angle_alpha   90.00
_cell.angle_beta   90.00
_cell.angle_gamma   90.00
#
_symmetry.space_group_name_H-M   'P 1'
#
loop_
_entity.id
_entity.type
_entity.pdbx_description
1 polymer ?
#
loop_
_entity_poly.entity_id
_entity_poly.type
_entity_poly.pdbx_seq_one_letter_code
_entity_poly.pdbx_strand_id
1 'polypeptide(L)'
;MILKVMLLGAQNSGKTQLMQQLWGHPFKTDYRETIGTDVLTLNGEQNHKLQLWEVGGNERYLPLRPMYIKGAHIICYCVDLSSEIDLTLMQRDLKQALSIEPGAQVILLGTKGDCCKNSEEKLAAVHLEGITFQHRMVTSAKDRVGVNREDNSLVQVLWKTLTALLHRVEVHTQRVNSFPKSYQQIWSRRGDQSNAVRLLLKDYSKIAHAPGFFESLASSAKLFFAGRWNRHHHQAVLATFTLKNINANTEELLEALKTNLIAQGNTVNPEGSLARRLAFIELQTGHGINIQELNQTILNNKDQKSNCCFG
;
A
#
# COMPACT_ATOMS: atom_id res chain seq x y z
N MET A 1 5.55 -4.65 -19.53
CA MET A 1 5.80 -4.02 -18.20
C MET A 1 6.84 -4.83 -17.44
N ILE A 2 7.72 -4.19 -16.68
CA ILE A 2 8.73 -4.88 -15.86
C ILE A 2 8.26 -4.91 -14.40
N LEU A 3 8.26 -6.11 -13.82
CA LEU A 3 7.86 -6.38 -12.45
C LEU A 3 9.09 -6.78 -11.67
N LYS A 4 9.38 -6.03 -10.60
CA LYS A 4 10.62 -6.15 -9.83
C LYS A 4 10.39 -6.99 -8.58
N VAL A 5 11.18 -8.06 -8.44
CA VAL A 5 11.21 -8.95 -7.27
C VAL A 5 12.58 -8.81 -6.63
N MET A 6 12.63 -8.52 -5.33
CA MET A 6 13.88 -8.36 -4.58
C MET A 6 14.16 -9.59 -3.71
N LEU A 7 15.32 -10.22 -3.88
CA LEU A 7 15.79 -11.32 -3.02
C LEU A 7 16.60 -10.74 -1.84
N LEU A 8 16.04 -10.85 -0.63
CA LEU A 8 16.68 -10.44 0.62
C LEU A 8 16.94 -11.64 1.54
N GLY A 9 17.78 -11.45 2.57
CA GLY A 9 18.11 -12.49 3.54
C GLY A 9 19.58 -12.44 3.95
N ALA A 10 19.91 -13.13 5.04
CA ALA A 10 21.26 -13.21 5.58
C ALA A 10 22.31 -13.71 4.56
N GLN A 11 23.58 -13.43 4.81
CA GLN A 11 24.66 -14.05 4.04
C GLN A 11 24.52 -15.59 4.09
N ASN A 12 24.86 -16.28 2.99
CA ASN A 12 24.75 -17.73 2.87
C ASN A 12 23.32 -18.31 2.99
N SER A 13 22.27 -17.47 2.96
CA SER A 13 20.87 -17.94 2.99
C SER A 13 20.38 -18.61 1.71
N GLY A 14 21.26 -18.96 0.78
CA GLY A 14 20.92 -19.68 -0.46
C GLY A 14 20.32 -18.84 -1.59
N LYS A 15 20.29 -17.50 -1.48
CA LYS A 15 19.77 -16.59 -2.52
C LYS A 15 20.42 -16.82 -3.88
N THR A 16 21.75 -16.82 -3.92
CA THR A 16 22.51 -16.97 -5.16
C THR A 16 22.28 -18.33 -5.79
N GLN A 17 22.34 -19.40 -5.00
CA GLN A 17 22.08 -20.76 -5.50
C GLN A 17 20.65 -20.89 -6.04
N LEU A 18 19.66 -20.31 -5.35
CA LEU A 18 18.27 -20.29 -5.83
C LEU A 18 18.16 -19.53 -7.15
N MET A 19 18.76 -18.34 -7.26
CA MET A 19 18.76 -17.53 -8.48
C MET A 19 19.45 -18.25 -9.65
N GLN A 20 20.58 -18.91 -9.40
CA GLN A 20 21.28 -19.74 -10.38
C GLN A 20 20.44 -20.92 -10.87
N GLN A 21 19.70 -21.59 -9.98
CA GLN A 21 18.76 -22.64 -10.42
C GLN A 21 17.59 -22.10 -11.24
N LEU A 22 17.08 -20.90 -10.91
CA LEU A 22 16.05 -20.26 -11.72
C LEU A 22 16.55 -19.90 -13.13
N TRP A 23 17.83 -19.55 -13.27
CA TRP A 23 18.51 -19.42 -14.56
C TRP A 23 18.65 -20.74 -15.33
N GLY A 24 18.49 -21.89 -14.67
CA GLY A 24 18.77 -23.20 -15.25
C GLY A 24 20.25 -23.60 -15.21
N HIS A 25 21.08 -22.88 -14.45
CA HIS A 25 22.48 -23.25 -14.25
C HIS A 25 22.61 -24.52 -13.37
N PRO A 26 23.66 -25.32 -13.56
CA PRO A 26 23.93 -26.46 -12.68
C PRO A 26 24.18 -25.98 -11.25
N PHE A 27 23.76 -26.77 -10.27
CA PHE A 27 24.01 -26.48 -8.86
C PHE A 27 25.52 -26.49 -8.59
N LYS A 28 25.99 -25.52 -7.79
CA LYS A 28 27.37 -25.40 -7.36
C LYS A 28 27.41 -25.28 -5.84
N THR A 29 28.26 -26.09 -5.21
CA THR A 29 28.51 -26.07 -3.76
C THR A 29 29.38 -24.89 -3.34
N ASP A 30 30.28 -24.46 -4.22
CA ASP A 30 31.26 -23.42 -3.92
C ASP A 30 30.56 -22.06 -3.82
N TYR A 31 30.39 -21.57 -2.58
CA TYR A 31 29.87 -20.23 -2.33
C TYR A 31 30.92 -19.19 -2.74
N ARG A 32 30.52 -18.27 -3.61
CA ARG A 32 31.24 -17.01 -3.87
C ARG A 32 30.32 -15.88 -3.47
N GLU A 33 30.83 -14.92 -2.71
CA GLU A 33 30.05 -13.73 -2.34
C GLU A 33 29.60 -12.98 -3.60
N THR A 34 28.31 -12.64 -3.67
CA THR A 34 27.79 -11.75 -4.71
C THR A 34 28.34 -10.35 -4.48
N ILE A 35 29.20 -9.90 -5.40
CA ILE A 35 29.74 -8.54 -5.40
C ILE A 35 28.76 -7.66 -6.18
N GLY A 36 28.11 -6.73 -5.49
CA GLY A 36 27.15 -5.81 -6.12
C GLY A 36 25.76 -6.42 -6.28
N THR A 37 25.27 -6.50 -7.52
CA THR A 37 23.88 -6.85 -7.83
C THR A 37 23.78 -7.70 -9.08
N ASP A 38 23.08 -8.81 -8.97
CA ASP A 38 22.73 -9.68 -10.09
C ASP A 38 21.25 -9.53 -10.44
N VAL A 39 20.91 -9.62 -11.73
CA VAL A 39 19.54 -9.50 -12.23
C VAL A 39 19.19 -10.62 -13.19
N LEU A 40 18.17 -11.42 -12.84
CA LEU A 40 17.58 -12.45 -13.70
C LEU A 40 16.28 -11.92 -14.29
N THR A 41 16.14 -11.95 -15.60
CA THR A 41 14.88 -11.60 -16.29
C THR A 41 14.18 -12.87 -16.78
N LEU A 42 12.97 -13.12 -16.27
CA LEU A 42 12.06 -14.15 -16.74
C LEU A 42 10.97 -13.50 -17.60
N ASN A 43 10.79 -13.99 -18.82
CA ASN A 43 9.70 -13.54 -19.69
C ASN A 43 8.41 -14.26 -19.28
N GLY A 44 7.34 -13.49 -19.09
CA GLY A 44 5.99 -14.01 -18.90
C GLY A 44 5.12 -13.80 -20.13
N GLU A 45 3.83 -14.07 -19.98
CA GLU A 45 2.83 -13.80 -21.01
C GLU A 45 2.60 -12.30 -21.23
N GLN A 46 1.98 -11.94 -22.35
CA GLN A 46 1.52 -10.57 -22.65
C GLN A 46 2.60 -9.47 -22.52
N ASN A 47 3.85 -9.76 -22.86
CA ASN A 47 4.99 -8.82 -22.74
C ASN A 47 5.28 -8.34 -21.30
N HIS A 48 4.85 -9.10 -20.29
CA HIS A 48 5.30 -8.90 -18.92
C HIS A 48 6.67 -9.56 -18.72
N LYS A 49 7.56 -8.88 -17.99
CA LYS A 49 8.86 -9.40 -17.60
C LYS A 49 8.97 -9.35 -16.09
N LEU A 50 9.44 -10.43 -15.50
CA LEU A 50 9.77 -10.48 -14.09
C LEU A 50 11.28 -10.36 -13.95
N GLN A 51 11.73 -9.39 -13.17
CA GLN A 51 13.15 -9.22 -12.85
C GLN A 51 13.38 -9.59 -11.39
N LEU A 52 14.15 -10.64 -11.14
CA LEU A 52 14.66 -10.98 -9.82
C LEU A 52 15.98 -10.25 -9.61
N TRP A 53 16.05 -9.47 -8.55
CA TRP A 53 17.22 -8.71 -8.15
C TRP A 53 17.82 -9.36 -6.91
N GLU A 54 19.06 -9.81 -7.01
CA GLU A 54 19.85 -10.25 -5.88
C GLU A 54 20.87 -9.16 -5.52
N VAL A 55 20.91 -8.78 -4.25
CA VAL A 55 21.97 -7.92 -3.70
C VAL A 55 22.78 -8.75 -2.72
N GLY A 56 24.10 -8.57 -2.75
CA GLY A 56 25.03 -9.24 -1.83
C GLY A 56 24.56 -9.19 -0.37
N GLY A 57 24.60 -10.35 0.29
CA GLY A 57 24.20 -10.50 1.69
C GLY A 57 25.20 -9.94 2.70
N ASN A 58 26.40 -9.58 2.27
CA ASN A 58 27.48 -9.05 3.10
C ASN A 58 27.12 -7.65 3.62
N GLU A 59 27.41 -7.39 4.89
CA GLU A 59 27.10 -6.12 5.57
C GLU A 59 27.67 -4.89 4.84
N ARG A 60 28.81 -5.05 4.16
CA ARG A 60 29.44 -4.00 3.35
C ARG A 60 28.53 -3.41 2.27
N TYR A 61 27.54 -4.18 1.77
CA TYR A 61 26.61 -3.74 0.73
C TYR A 61 25.26 -3.22 1.28
N LEU A 62 25.04 -3.29 2.60
CA LEU A 62 23.82 -2.76 3.24
C LEU A 62 23.51 -1.30 2.86
N PRO A 63 24.48 -0.37 2.76
CA PRO A 63 24.19 1.01 2.40
C PRO A 63 23.58 1.18 1.00
N LEU A 64 23.79 0.21 0.10
CA LEU A 64 23.26 0.27 -1.27
C LEU A 64 21.85 -0.34 -1.38
N ARG A 65 21.43 -1.18 -0.42
CA ARG A 65 20.13 -1.88 -0.44
C ARG A 65 18.93 -0.94 -0.68
N PRO A 66 18.84 0.27 -0.11
CA PRO A 66 17.68 1.14 -0.34
C PRO A 66 17.44 1.48 -1.81
N MET A 67 18.52 1.66 -2.59
CA MET A 67 18.40 1.94 -4.02
C MET A 67 17.82 0.77 -4.80
N TYR A 68 18.14 -0.46 -4.38
CA TYR A 68 17.65 -1.69 -5.01
C TYR A 68 16.26 -2.12 -4.52
N ILE A 69 15.88 -1.79 -3.29
CA ILE A 69 14.54 -2.11 -2.75
C ILE A 69 13.47 -1.22 -3.39
N LYS A 70 13.79 0.05 -3.67
CA LYS A 70 12.83 0.99 -4.27
C LYS A 70 12.21 0.44 -5.57
N GLY A 71 10.89 0.51 -5.67
CA GLY A 71 10.11 0.01 -6.79
C GLY A 71 9.95 -1.52 -6.83
N ALA A 72 10.34 -2.24 -5.77
CA ALA A 72 10.07 -3.67 -5.65
C ALA A 72 8.56 -3.90 -5.49
N HIS A 73 8.01 -4.78 -6.33
CA HIS A 73 6.61 -5.20 -6.21
C HIS A 73 6.49 -6.34 -5.20
N ILE A 74 7.52 -7.19 -5.14
CA ILE A 74 7.63 -8.31 -4.22
C ILE A 74 9.00 -8.30 -3.57
N ILE A 75 9.05 -8.56 -2.27
CA ILE A 75 10.24 -8.89 -1.51
C ILE A 75 10.17 -10.37 -1.14
N CYS A 76 11.11 -11.16 -1.65
CA CYS A 76 11.31 -12.53 -1.22
C CYS A 76 12.41 -12.57 -0.17
N TYR A 77 12.07 -12.93 1.07
CA TYR A 77 13.05 -13.07 2.14
C TYR A 77 13.48 -14.53 2.29
N CYS A 78 14.74 -14.82 2.00
CA CYS A 78 15.31 -16.16 2.04
C CYS A 78 15.95 -16.46 3.40
N VAL A 79 15.51 -17.56 4.03
CA VAL A 79 16.12 -18.13 5.24
C VAL A 79 16.74 -19.48 4.97
N ASP A 80 17.90 -19.74 5.56
CA ASP A 80 18.52 -21.05 5.53
C ASP A 80 17.81 -21.99 6.53
N LEU A 81 17.18 -23.05 6.03
CA LEU A 81 16.51 -24.03 6.89
C LEU A 81 17.47 -25.02 7.56
N SER A 82 18.72 -25.10 7.11
CA SER A 82 19.75 -25.95 7.71
C SER A 82 20.32 -25.38 9.01
N SER A 83 20.12 -24.09 9.29
CA SER A 83 20.59 -23.40 10.50
C SER A 83 19.43 -22.82 11.31
N GLU A 84 19.70 -22.33 12.52
CA GLU A 84 18.72 -21.51 13.25
C GLU A 84 18.34 -20.26 12.46
N ILE A 85 17.08 -19.84 12.58
CA ILE A 85 16.55 -18.66 11.90
C ILE A 85 16.65 -17.47 12.87
N ASP A 86 17.47 -16.48 12.51
CA ASP A 86 17.57 -15.23 13.27
C ASP A 86 16.36 -14.33 12.98
N LEU A 87 15.33 -14.44 13.84
CA LEU A 87 14.12 -13.65 13.75
C LEU A 87 14.36 -12.15 14.00
N THR A 88 15.37 -11.80 14.81
CA THR A 88 15.70 -10.40 15.12
C THR A 88 16.26 -9.71 13.89
N LEU A 89 17.22 -10.36 13.21
CA LEU A 89 17.77 -9.89 11.94
C LEU A 89 16.69 -9.77 10.86
N MET A 90 15.86 -10.80 10.73
CA MET A 90 14.76 -10.80 9.76
C MET A 90 13.78 -9.66 10.00
N GLN A 91 13.34 -9.47 11.26
CA GLN A 91 12.43 -8.40 11.65
C GLN A 91 12.99 -7.03 11.28
N ARG A 92 14.28 -6.78 11.57
CA ARG A 92 14.99 -5.54 11.25
C ARG A 92 15.03 -5.30 9.74
N ASP A 93 15.49 -6.29 8.99
CA ASP A 93 15.69 -6.18 7.55
C ASP A 93 14.37 -5.95 6.81
N LEU A 94 13.29 -6.65 7.20
CA LEU A 94 11.98 -6.48 6.59
C LEU A 94 11.30 -5.16 7.01
N LYS A 95 11.41 -4.73 8.27
CA LYS A 95 10.92 -3.40 8.68
C LYS A 95 11.61 -2.29 7.89
N GLN A 96 12.92 -2.38 7.68
CA GLN A 96 13.66 -1.43 6.84
C GLN A 96 13.21 -1.49 5.37
N ALA A 97 13.05 -2.70 4.81
CA ALA A 97 12.64 -2.83 3.42
C ALA A 97 11.23 -2.26 3.18
N LEU A 98 10.29 -2.54 4.09
CA LEU A 98 8.92 -2.02 4.04
C LEU A 98 8.84 -0.53 4.36
N SER A 99 9.78 0.04 5.11
CA SER A 99 9.85 1.50 5.26
C SER A 99 10.28 2.21 3.97
N ILE A 100 11.06 1.52 3.11
CA ILE A 100 11.49 2.02 1.80
C ILE A 100 10.40 1.82 0.74
N GLU A 101 9.76 0.65 0.74
CA GLU A 101 8.72 0.28 -0.22
C GLU A 101 7.49 -0.32 0.51
N PRO A 102 6.61 0.52 1.09
CA PRO A 102 5.47 0.05 1.90
C PRO A 102 4.45 -0.80 1.14
N GLY A 103 4.38 -0.67 -0.18
CA GLY A 103 3.45 -1.43 -1.03
C GLY A 103 3.94 -2.82 -1.43
N ALA A 104 5.21 -3.16 -1.16
CA ALA A 104 5.79 -4.43 -1.57
C ALA A 104 5.14 -5.61 -0.84
N GLN A 105 4.76 -6.64 -1.59
CA GLN A 105 4.28 -7.89 -1.01
C GLN A 105 5.46 -8.72 -0.51
N VAL A 106 5.35 -9.32 0.68
CA VAL A 106 6.43 -10.13 1.25
C VAL A 106 6.14 -11.62 1.08
N ILE A 107 7.12 -12.36 0.56
CA ILE A 107 7.11 -13.82 0.45
C ILE A 107 8.27 -14.36 1.28
N LEU A 108 7.99 -15.35 2.13
CA LEU A 108 9.02 -16.01 2.93
C LEU A 108 9.48 -17.29 2.22
N LEU A 109 10.77 -17.40 1.95
CA LEU A 109 11.38 -18.55 1.28
C LEU A 109 12.30 -19.27 2.24
N GLY A 110 11.97 -20.52 2.57
CA GLY A 110 12.89 -21.43 3.24
C GLY A 110 13.79 -22.09 2.22
N THR A 111 15.08 -21.78 2.21
CA THR A 111 16.07 -22.40 1.32
C THR A 111 16.77 -23.56 2.00
N LYS A 112 17.48 -24.38 1.21
CA LYS A 112 18.18 -25.59 1.69
C LYS A 112 17.25 -26.56 2.42
N GLY A 113 16.01 -26.68 1.93
CA GLY A 113 15.02 -27.59 2.50
C GLY A 113 15.47 -29.05 2.53
N ASP A 114 16.37 -29.45 1.62
CA ASP A 114 17.02 -30.77 1.58
C ASP A 114 17.82 -31.11 2.85
N CYS A 115 18.25 -30.09 3.61
CA CYS A 115 18.99 -30.25 4.85
C CYS A 115 18.09 -30.23 6.10
N CYS A 116 16.77 -30.12 5.96
CA CYS A 116 15.86 -29.97 7.09
C CYS A 116 14.65 -30.91 6.96
N LYS A 117 14.56 -31.92 7.85
CA LYS A 117 13.46 -32.90 7.84
C LYS A 117 12.09 -32.27 8.08
N ASN A 118 12.02 -31.24 8.93
CA ASN A 118 10.78 -30.54 9.31
C ASN A 118 10.74 -29.14 8.69
N SER A 119 11.18 -29.03 7.44
CA SER A 119 11.34 -27.76 6.71
C SER A 119 10.07 -26.91 6.68
N GLU A 120 8.93 -27.52 6.38
CA GLU A 120 7.62 -26.84 6.31
C GLU A 120 7.18 -26.32 7.68
N GLU A 121 7.26 -27.16 8.73
CA GLU A 121 6.91 -26.78 10.11
C GLU A 121 7.79 -25.63 10.61
N LYS A 122 9.10 -25.73 10.37
CA LYS A 122 10.07 -24.71 10.75
C LYS A 122 9.80 -23.38 10.06
N LEU A 123 9.42 -23.39 8.78
CA LEU A 123 9.06 -22.17 8.05
C LEU A 123 7.71 -21.60 8.49
N ALA A 124 6.74 -22.47 8.80
CA ALA A 124 5.42 -22.08 9.29
C ALA A 124 5.49 -21.41 10.68
N ALA A 125 6.41 -21.86 11.54
CA ALA A 125 6.62 -21.31 12.87
C ALA A 125 7.18 -19.88 12.89
N VAL A 126 7.71 -19.37 11.76
CA VAL A 126 8.23 -17.99 11.68
C VAL A 126 7.10 -16.98 11.83
N HIS A 127 7.12 -16.20 12.89
CA HIS A 127 6.19 -15.09 13.11
C HIS A 127 6.95 -13.81 13.39
N LEU A 128 6.52 -12.72 12.76
CA LEU A 128 7.12 -11.39 12.88
C LEU A 128 6.04 -10.36 13.19
N GLU A 129 6.34 -9.45 14.10
CA GLU A 129 5.42 -8.41 14.51
C GLU A 129 5.22 -7.40 13.37
N GLY A 130 3.97 -7.14 13.01
CA GLY A 130 3.60 -6.14 12.01
C GLY A 130 3.99 -6.49 10.57
N ILE A 131 4.40 -7.72 10.30
CA ILE A 131 4.79 -8.18 8.94
C ILE A 131 3.87 -9.33 8.52
N THR A 132 3.19 -9.15 7.39
CA THR A 132 2.36 -10.19 6.79
C THR A 132 3.08 -10.83 5.60
N PHE A 133 3.20 -12.16 5.62
CA PHE A 133 3.70 -12.93 4.48
C PHE A 133 2.54 -13.37 3.61
N GLN A 134 2.53 -12.96 2.34
CA GLN A 134 1.50 -13.38 1.37
C GLN A 134 1.65 -14.83 0.95
N HIS A 135 2.88 -15.36 1.03
CA HIS A 135 3.16 -16.75 0.75
C HIS A 135 4.38 -17.21 1.54
N ARG A 136 4.42 -18.51 1.80
CA ARG A 136 5.55 -19.22 2.43
C ARG A 136 5.84 -20.44 1.59
N MET A 137 7.11 -20.69 1.30
CA MET A 137 7.52 -21.82 0.48
C MET A 137 8.88 -22.34 0.88
N VAL A 138 8.97 -23.66 1.03
CA VAL A 138 10.25 -24.36 1.11
C VAL A 138 10.79 -24.58 -0.30
N THR A 139 12.10 -24.38 -0.45
CA THR A 139 12.84 -24.56 -1.70
C THR A 139 14.14 -25.30 -1.44
N SER A 140 14.56 -26.11 -2.41
CA SER A 140 15.93 -26.63 -2.46
C SER A 140 16.53 -26.32 -3.83
N ALA A 141 17.59 -25.52 -3.84
CA ALA A 141 18.37 -25.30 -5.04
C ALA A 141 19.16 -26.56 -5.45
N LYS A 142 19.51 -27.42 -4.49
CA LYS A 142 20.26 -28.66 -4.74
C LYS A 142 19.37 -29.70 -5.43
N ASP A 143 18.18 -29.91 -4.88
CA ASP A 143 17.24 -30.94 -5.34
C ASP A 143 16.20 -30.38 -6.34
N ARG A 144 16.25 -29.07 -6.62
CA ARG A 144 15.33 -28.31 -7.49
C ARG A 144 13.87 -28.24 -7.04
N VAL A 145 13.61 -28.64 -5.80
CA VAL A 145 12.28 -28.55 -5.17
C VAL A 145 11.84 -27.09 -5.06
N GLY A 146 10.64 -26.78 -5.56
CA GLY A 146 10.03 -25.45 -5.45
C GLY A 146 10.67 -24.36 -6.33
N VAL A 147 11.58 -24.72 -7.25
CA VAL A 147 12.31 -23.73 -8.06
C VAL A 147 11.62 -23.41 -9.39
N ASN A 148 11.57 -24.37 -10.33
CA ASN A 148 11.03 -24.17 -11.68
C ASN A 148 10.37 -25.47 -12.18
N ARG A 149 9.35 -25.37 -13.03
CA ARG A 149 8.66 -26.44 -13.79
C ARG A 149 7.65 -27.33 -13.05
N GLU A 150 7.55 -27.22 -11.73
CA GLU A 150 6.50 -27.91 -10.95
C GLU A 150 5.30 -26.98 -10.68
N ASP A 151 4.13 -27.59 -10.46
CA ASP A 151 2.98 -26.91 -9.92
C ASP A 151 3.32 -26.37 -8.53
N ASN A 152 3.02 -25.08 -8.31
CA ASN A 152 3.47 -24.29 -7.17
C ASN A 152 4.99 -24.05 -7.11
N SER A 153 5.71 -24.03 -8.23
CA SER A 153 7.07 -23.47 -8.22
C SER A 153 7.11 -21.98 -7.85
N LEU A 154 8.26 -21.50 -7.35
CA LEU A 154 8.48 -20.09 -7.03
C LEU A 154 8.08 -19.16 -8.18
N VAL A 155 8.41 -19.52 -9.42
CA VAL A 155 8.04 -18.72 -10.60
C VAL A 155 6.52 -18.58 -10.72
N GLN A 156 5.75 -19.65 -10.53
CA GLN A 156 4.30 -19.59 -10.55
C GLN A 156 3.73 -18.77 -9.38
N VAL A 157 4.27 -18.94 -8.18
CA VAL A 157 3.86 -18.15 -7.00
C VAL A 157 4.07 -16.66 -7.25
N LEU A 158 5.22 -16.29 -7.80
CA LEU A 158 5.53 -14.89 -8.13
C LEU A 158 4.56 -14.34 -9.17
N TRP A 159 4.30 -15.08 -10.26
CA TRP A 159 3.33 -14.66 -11.26
C TRP A 159 1.91 -14.51 -10.69
N LYS A 160 1.44 -15.48 -9.90
CA LYS A 160 0.12 -15.40 -9.24
C LYS A 160 0.01 -14.17 -8.34
N THR A 161 1.03 -13.92 -7.53
CA THR A 161 1.08 -12.76 -6.61
C THR A 161 1.08 -11.44 -7.39
N LEU A 162 1.87 -11.38 -8.48
CA LEU A 162 1.95 -10.20 -9.32
C LEU A 162 0.65 -9.93 -10.08
N THR A 163 0.03 -10.95 -10.68
CA THR A 163 -1.25 -10.82 -11.38
C THR A 163 -2.33 -10.32 -10.43
N ALA A 164 -2.39 -10.84 -9.20
CA ALA A 164 -3.31 -10.35 -8.18
C ALA A 164 -3.05 -8.88 -7.82
N LEU A 165 -1.78 -8.48 -7.70
CA LEU A 165 -1.41 -7.08 -7.43
C LEU A 165 -1.80 -6.15 -8.58
N LEU A 166 -1.50 -6.54 -9.83
CA LEU A 166 -1.83 -5.75 -11.01
C LEU A 166 -3.34 -5.59 -11.18
N HIS A 167 -4.10 -6.66 -10.95
CA HIS A 167 -5.55 -6.59 -10.98
C HIS A 167 -6.11 -5.62 -9.93
N ARG A 168 -5.56 -5.62 -8.70
CA ARG A 168 -5.94 -4.65 -7.66
C ARG A 168 -5.64 -3.21 -8.09
N VAL A 169 -4.47 -2.96 -8.67
CA VAL A 169 -4.09 -1.63 -9.18
C VAL A 169 -5.02 -1.19 -10.31
N GLU A 170 -5.37 -2.10 -11.22
CA GLU A 170 -6.28 -1.81 -12.32
C GLU A 170 -7.69 -1.49 -11.82
N VAL A 171 -8.25 -2.31 -10.94
CA VAL A 171 -9.56 -2.08 -10.32
C VAL A 171 -9.57 -0.78 -9.54
N HIS A 172 -8.53 -0.50 -8.76
CA HIS A 172 -8.40 0.78 -8.05
C HIS A 172 -8.38 1.94 -9.05
N THR A 173 -7.59 1.84 -10.11
CA THR A 173 -7.49 2.86 -11.17
C THR A 173 -8.84 3.10 -11.85
N GLN A 174 -9.58 2.06 -12.17
CA GLN A 174 -10.93 2.15 -12.73
C GLN A 174 -11.90 2.85 -11.77
N ARG A 175 -11.85 2.50 -10.48
CA ARG A 175 -12.63 3.17 -9.43
C ARG A 175 -12.27 4.65 -9.33
N VAL A 176 -10.99 5.00 -9.32
CA VAL A 176 -10.52 6.41 -9.32
C VAL A 176 -11.01 7.16 -10.56
N ASN A 177 -11.01 6.52 -11.72
CA ASN A 177 -11.49 7.09 -12.98
C ASN A 177 -13.02 7.30 -13.02
N SER A 178 -13.78 6.66 -12.13
CA SER A 178 -15.23 6.92 -11.96
C SER A 178 -15.53 8.24 -11.23
N PHE A 179 -14.54 8.85 -10.59
CA PHE A 179 -14.66 10.14 -9.91
C PHE A 179 -14.30 11.31 -10.85
N PRO A 180 -14.81 12.52 -10.57
CA PRO A 180 -14.46 13.71 -11.35
C PRO A 180 -12.94 13.93 -11.46
N LYS A 181 -12.46 14.29 -12.66
CA LYS A 181 -11.04 14.62 -12.90
C LYS A 181 -10.49 15.70 -11.95
N SER A 182 -11.33 16.63 -11.49
CA SER A 182 -10.94 17.64 -10.52
C SER A 182 -10.48 17.05 -9.18
N TYR A 183 -11.04 15.91 -8.74
CA TYR A 183 -10.62 15.27 -7.50
C TYR A 183 -9.23 14.67 -7.64
N GLN A 184 -8.99 14.00 -8.77
CA GLN A 184 -7.69 13.44 -9.11
C GLN A 184 -6.62 14.53 -9.19
N GLN A 185 -6.94 15.67 -9.82
CA GLN A 185 -6.03 16.82 -9.92
C GLN A 185 -5.71 17.44 -8.55
N ILE A 186 -6.69 17.49 -7.63
CA ILE A 186 -6.46 17.95 -6.25
C ILE A 186 -5.57 16.94 -5.52
N TRP A 187 -5.84 15.64 -5.67
CA TRP A 187 -5.10 14.57 -5.02
C TRP A 187 -3.65 14.47 -5.49
N SER A 188 -3.39 14.71 -6.78
CA SER A 188 -2.05 14.63 -7.38
C SER A 188 -1.14 15.83 -7.05
N ARG A 189 -1.67 16.92 -6.49
CA ARG A 189 -0.88 18.10 -6.12
C ARG A 189 -0.05 17.76 -4.89
N ARG A 190 1.28 17.69 -5.08
CA ARG A 190 2.29 17.24 -4.10
C ARG A 190 2.01 17.73 -2.68
N GLY A 191 1.87 16.78 -1.75
CA GLY A 191 1.71 16.96 -0.32
C GLY A 191 1.38 15.64 0.39
N ASP A 192 1.45 15.64 1.72
CA ASP A 192 0.93 14.56 2.57
C ASP A 192 -0.57 14.30 2.29
N GLN A 193 -1.04 13.06 2.48
CA GLN A 193 -2.44 12.63 2.30
C GLN A 193 -3.40 13.56 3.04
N SER A 194 -3.06 13.95 4.27
CA SER A 194 -3.86 14.87 5.09
C SER A 194 -4.11 16.20 4.38
N ASN A 195 -3.14 16.72 3.62
CA ASN A 195 -3.31 17.95 2.85
C ASN A 195 -4.20 17.76 1.62
N ALA A 196 -4.12 16.62 0.94
CA ALA A 196 -5.02 16.30 -0.16
C ALA A 196 -6.48 16.21 0.32
N VAL A 197 -6.70 15.59 1.48
CA VAL A 197 -8.00 15.54 2.16
C VAL A 197 -8.50 16.95 2.48
N ARG A 198 -7.66 17.80 3.10
CA ARG A 198 -8.01 19.21 3.38
C ARG A 198 -8.42 19.95 2.12
N LEU A 199 -7.68 19.82 1.02
CA LEU A 199 -7.96 20.51 -0.23
C LEU A 199 -9.28 20.06 -0.86
N LEU A 200 -9.57 18.76 -0.86
CA LEU A 200 -10.85 18.23 -1.35
C LEU A 200 -12.04 18.76 -0.54
N LEU A 201 -11.93 18.76 0.79
CA LEU A 201 -12.95 19.30 1.67
C LEU A 201 -13.11 20.82 1.50
N LYS A 202 -12.00 21.57 1.35
CA LYS A 202 -12.04 23.02 1.07
C LYS A 202 -12.71 23.35 -0.28
N ASP A 203 -12.47 22.52 -1.30
CA ASP A 203 -13.14 22.63 -2.61
C ASP A 203 -14.66 22.42 -2.50
N TYR A 204 -15.12 21.56 -1.58
CA TYR A 204 -16.56 21.46 -1.25
C TYR A 204 -17.10 22.73 -0.58
N SER A 205 -16.30 23.47 0.18
CA SER A 205 -16.76 24.75 0.72
C SER A 205 -16.72 25.92 -0.29
N LYS A 206 -16.08 25.80 -1.45
CA LYS A 206 -15.83 26.95 -2.37
C LYS A 206 -15.25 28.17 -1.62
N ILE A 207 -14.25 27.99 -0.77
CA ILE A 207 -13.55 29.13 -0.17
C ILE A 207 -12.83 29.89 -1.30
N ALA A 208 -13.47 30.95 -1.79
CA ALA A 208 -12.92 31.85 -2.81
C ALA A 208 -11.96 32.90 -2.24
N HIS A 209 -11.65 32.88 -0.94
CA HIS A 209 -10.84 33.90 -0.29
C HIS A 209 -9.86 33.30 0.71
N ALA A 210 -8.70 32.87 0.19
CA ALA A 210 -7.45 32.94 0.93
C ALA A 210 -6.50 33.79 0.06
N PRO A 211 -6.19 35.04 0.44
CA PRO A 211 -5.24 35.85 -0.30
C PRO A 211 -3.89 35.13 -0.30
N GLY A 212 -3.31 34.87 -1.48
CA GLY A 212 -1.94 34.39 -1.63
C GLY A 212 -1.73 32.94 -2.13
N PHE A 213 -2.76 32.13 -2.38
CA PHE A 213 -2.56 30.74 -2.83
C PHE A 213 -3.17 30.36 -4.19
N PHE A 214 -4.10 31.17 -4.74
CA PHE A 214 -4.83 30.84 -5.97
C PHE A 214 -4.32 31.53 -7.26
N GLU A 215 -3.28 32.37 -7.21
CA GLU A 215 -2.80 33.10 -8.40
C GLU A 215 -2.29 32.19 -9.54
N SER A 216 -1.88 30.95 -9.25
CA SER A 216 -1.44 30.02 -10.31
C SER A 216 -2.57 29.23 -10.99
N LEU A 217 -3.83 29.42 -10.57
CA LEU A 217 -4.98 28.67 -11.10
C LEU A 217 -5.93 29.48 -11.99
N ALA A 218 -5.63 30.76 -12.20
CA ALA A 218 -6.43 31.66 -13.02
C ALA A 218 -6.49 31.27 -14.52
N SER A 219 -5.70 30.28 -14.98
CA SER A 219 -5.76 29.81 -16.38
C SER A 219 -6.85 28.76 -16.65
N SER A 220 -7.61 28.30 -15.65
CA SER A 220 -8.72 27.36 -15.83
C SER A 220 -10.08 28.02 -15.56
N ALA A 221 -10.35 29.11 -16.28
CA ALA A 221 -11.62 29.84 -16.30
C ALA A 221 -12.78 29.05 -16.97
N LYS A 222 -13.01 27.80 -16.54
CA LYS A 222 -14.16 26.96 -16.97
C LYS A 222 -14.79 26.13 -15.82
N LEU A 223 -14.62 26.56 -14.57
CA LEU A 223 -15.36 25.99 -13.42
C LEU A 223 -16.41 26.96 -12.83
N PHE A 224 -16.61 28.09 -13.48
CA PHE A 224 -17.79 28.93 -13.29
C PHE A 224 -18.82 28.53 -14.36
N PHE A 225 -20.07 28.35 -13.94
CA PHE A 225 -21.25 27.99 -14.74
C PHE A 225 -21.57 26.49 -14.93
N ALA A 226 -22.15 25.89 -13.89
CA ALA A 226 -23.39 25.12 -13.99
C ALA A 226 -24.03 24.91 -12.59
N GLY A 227 -25.25 25.42 -12.39
CA GLY A 227 -26.19 24.98 -11.34
C GLY A 227 -26.09 25.62 -9.94
N ARG A 228 -27.10 26.44 -9.58
CA ARG A 228 -27.44 26.82 -8.19
C ARG A 228 -27.85 25.58 -7.36
N TRP A 229 -27.15 25.12 -6.31
CA TRP A 229 -27.76 24.16 -5.35
C TRP A 229 -27.20 24.21 -3.91
N ASN A 230 -28.11 24.37 -2.96
CA ASN A 230 -28.10 24.09 -1.51
C ASN A 230 -26.92 23.22 -0.98
N ARG A 231 -25.78 23.83 -0.60
CA ARG A 231 -24.73 23.11 0.17
C ARG A 231 -25.02 23.23 1.66
N HIS A 232 -25.96 22.44 2.15
CA HIS A 232 -26.38 22.47 3.55
C HIS A 232 -25.20 22.28 4.52
N HIS A 233 -24.20 21.48 4.18
CA HIS A 233 -23.09 21.12 5.09
C HIS A 233 -21.84 22.00 4.99
N HIS A 234 -21.90 23.14 4.29
CA HIS A 234 -20.74 24.03 4.14
C HIS A 234 -20.16 24.48 5.49
N GLN A 235 -21.01 24.86 6.44
CA GLN A 235 -20.59 25.34 7.76
C GLN A 235 -19.89 24.25 8.58
N ALA A 236 -20.41 23.02 8.57
CA ALA A 236 -19.75 21.89 9.25
C ALA A 236 -18.37 21.59 8.66
N VAL A 237 -18.22 21.68 7.34
CA VAL A 237 -16.92 21.49 6.68
C VAL A 237 -15.95 22.61 7.07
N LEU A 238 -16.39 23.88 7.07
CA LEU A 238 -15.55 24.99 7.53
C LEU A 238 -15.11 24.85 8.99
N ALA A 239 -16.02 24.43 9.87
CA ALA A 239 -15.74 24.23 11.29
C ALA A 239 -14.70 23.12 11.56
N THR A 240 -14.36 22.33 10.54
CA THR A 240 -13.32 21.30 10.64
C THR A 240 -11.92 21.91 10.61
N PHE A 241 -11.74 23.09 10.01
CA PHE A 241 -10.43 23.73 9.81
C PHE A 241 -10.08 24.75 10.91
N THR A 242 -10.11 24.31 12.17
CA THR A 242 -9.69 25.15 13.32
C THR A 242 -8.18 25.09 13.54
N LEU A 243 -7.65 26.01 14.37
CA LEU A 243 -6.23 25.99 14.80
C LEU A 243 -5.82 24.62 15.36
N LYS A 244 -6.72 23.95 16.09
CA LYS A 244 -6.50 22.60 16.65
C LYS A 244 -6.25 21.54 15.58
N ASN A 245 -6.80 21.72 14.38
CA ASN A 245 -6.77 20.73 13.30
C ASN A 245 -5.79 21.09 12.18
N ILE A 246 -4.92 22.09 12.38
CA ILE A 246 -3.94 22.51 11.37
C ILE A 246 -2.99 21.37 11.02
N ASN A 247 -2.56 20.61 12.03
CA ASN A 247 -1.63 19.49 11.88
C ASN A 247 -2.31 18.11 11.98
N ALA A 248 -3.64 18.08 12.02
CA ALA A 248 -4.39 16.83 12.14
C ALA A 248 -4.09 15.85 11.00
N ASN A 249 -3.96 14.57 11.30
CA ASN A 249 -3.87 13.53 10.29
C ASN A 249 -5.24 13.29 9.62
N THR A 250 -5.30 12.40 8.62
CA THR A 250 -6.54 12.08 7.90
C THR A 250 -7.67 11.63 8.83
N GLU A 251 -7.41 10.73 9.78
CA GLU A 251 -8.42 10.20 10.70
C GLU A 251 -8.98 11.31 11.60
N GLU A 252 -8.11 12.09 12.22
CA GLU A 252 -8.47 13.21 13.09
C GLU A 252 -9.30 14.26 12.36
N LEU A 253 -8.97 14.55 11.09
CA LEU A 253 -9.75 15.45 10.24
C LEU A 253 -11.15 14.89 9.93
N LEU A 254 -11.25 13.60 9.61
CA LEU A 254 -12.52 12.96 9.30
C LEU A 254 -13.42 12.86 10.55
N GLU A 255 -12.84 12.60 11.71
CA GLU A 255 -13.58 12.54 12.98
C GLU A 255 -14.07 13.93 13.42
N ALA A 256 -13.24 14.96 13.25
CA ALA A 256 -13.66 16.35 13.46
C ALA A 256 -14.81 16.74 12.51
N LEU A 257 -14.74 16.35 11.24
CA LEU A 257 -15.82 16.57 10.28
C LEU A 257 -17.10 15.83 10.68
N LYS A 258 -17.00 14.55 11.07
CA LYS A 258 -18.13 13.74 11.55
C LYS A 258 -18.83 14.44 12.72
N THR A 259 -18.06 14.88 13.71
CA THR A 259 -18.56 15.62 14.89
C THR A 259 -19.32 16.88 14.47
N ASN A 260 -18.75 17.67 13.55
CA ASN A 260 -19.37 18.90 13.06
C ASN A 260 -20.66 18.64 12.26
N LEU A 261 -20.72 17.56 11.47
CA LEU A 261 -21.91 17.16 10.72
C LEU A 261 -23.04 16.72 11.67
N ILE A 262 -22.71 15.96 12.71
CA ILE A 262 -23.67 15.55 13.76
C ILE A 262 -24.21 16.78 14.49
N ALA A 263 -23.34 17.70 14.91
CA ALA A 263 -23.72 18.92 15.60
C ALA A 263 -24.64 19.82 14.77
N GLN A 264 -24.41 19.89 13.46
CA GLN A 264 -25.27 20.62 12.53
C GLN A 264 -26.67 20.01 12.41
N GLY A 265 -26.80 18.69 12.58
CA GLY A 265 -28.09 18.00 12.65
C GLY A 265 -28.80 17.81 11.30
N ASN A 266 -28.18 18.13 10.16
CA ASN A 266 -28.76 17.90 8.84
C ASN A 266 -28.18 16.63 8.22
N THR A 267 -29.03 15.72 7.76
CA THR A 267 -28.59 14.49 7.08
C THR A 267 -27.81 14.81 5.81
N VAL A 268 -26.76 14.04 5.53
CA VAL A 268 -25.96 14.14 4.31
C VAL A 268 -26.62 13.32 3.21
N ASN A 269 -26.84 13.91 2.03
CA ASN A 269 -27.31 13.17 0.86
C ASN A 269 -26.22 12.16 0.42
N PRO A 270 -26.49 10.83 0.42
CA PRO A 270 -25.53 9.81 0.00
C PRO A 270 -25.01 9.97 -1.43
N GLU A 271 -25.84 10.52 -2.33
CA GLU A 271 -25.47 10.79 -3.73
C GLU A 271 -24.93 12.22 -3.93
N GLY A 272 -24.78 12.96 -2.83
CA GLY A 272 -24.41 14.37 -2.81
C GLY A 272 -22.92 14.61 -3.04
N SER A 273 -22.57 15.87 -3.32
CA SER A 273 -21.20 16.29 -3.61
C SER A 273 -20.22 16.06 -2.43
N LEU A 274 -20.70 16.14 -1.19
CA LEU A 274 -19.89 15.86 0.00
C LEU A 274 -19.62 14.35 0.14
N ALA A 275 -20.67 13.53 0.06
CA ALA A 275 -20.56 12.07 0.13
C ALA A 275 -19.63 11.51 -0.95
N ARG A 276 -19.72 12.02 -2.19
CA ARG A 276 -18.83 11.62 -3.28
C ARG A 276 -17.35 11.97 -3.04
N ARG A 277 -17.05 13.05 -2.31
CA ARG A 277 -15.66 13.37 -1.89
C ARG A 277 -15.20 12.47 -0.77
N LEU A 278 -16.06 12.18 0.20
CA LEU A 278 -15.76 11.26 1.30
C LEU A 278 -15.48 9.86 0.77
N ALA A 279 -16.27 9.38 -0.20
CA ALA A 279 -16.01 8.11 -0.89
C ALA A 279 -14.68 8.10 -1.67
N PHE A 280 -14.31 9.23 -2.29
CA PHE A 280 -13.00 9.35 -2.95
C PHE A 280 -11.85 9.33 -1.94
N ILE A 281 -12.00 10.02 -0.81
CA ILE A 281 -11.02 10.02 0.29
C ILE A 281 -10.85 8.59 0.82
N GLU A 282 -11.95 7.91 1.15
CA GLU A 282 -11.95 6.53 1.63
C GLU A 282 -11.27 5.57 0.64
N LEU A 283 -11.53 5.71 -0.65
CA LEU A 283 -10.87 4.91 -1.68
C LEU A 283 -9.34 5.09 -1.68
N GLN A 284 -8.86 6.29 -1.37
CA GLN A 284 -7.43 6.62 -1.41
C GLN A 284 -6.70 6.32 -0.09
N THR A 285 -7.37 6.49 1.04
CA THR A 285 -6.75 6.43 2.37
C THR A 285 -7.14 5.18 3.16
N GLY A 286 -8.22 4.51 2.79
CA GLY A 286 -8.84 3.46 3.61
C GLY A 286 -9.65 4.01 4.80
N HIS A 287 -9.66 5.32 5.02
CA HIS A 287 -10.40 5.98 6.09
C HIS A 287 -11.58 6.76 5.53
N GLY A 288 -12.79 6.47 6.00
CA GLY A 288 -14.02 7.05 5.50
C GLY A 288 -15.01 7.41 6.60
N ILE A 289 -16.11 8.07 6.20
CA ILE A 289 -17.26 8.31 7.07
C ILE A 289 -18.43 7.51 6.49
N ASN A 290 -18.93 6.53 7.24
CA ASN A 290 -20.14 5.81 6.85
C ASN A 290 -21.34 6.76 6.91
N ILE A 291 -21.82 7.19 5.73
CA ILE A 291 -22.91 8.17 5.62
C ILE A 291 -24.24 7.65 6.16
N GLN A 292 -24.50 6.34 6.06
CA GLN A 292 -25.72 5.75 6.59
C GLN A 292 -25.74 5.80 8.11
N GLU A 293 -24.65 5.38 8.75
CA GLU A 293 -24.47 5.42 10.20
C GLU A 293 -24.50 6.87 10.73
N LEU A 294 -23.82 7.79 10.03
CA LEU A 294 -23.85 9.21 10.34
C LEU A 294 -25.29 9.76 10.32
N ASN A 295 -26.06 9.47 9.27
CA ASN A 295 -27.42 9.96 9.14
C ASN A 295 -28.35 9.38 10.22
N GLN A 296 -28.19 8.11 10.57
CA GLN A 296 -28.94 7.51 11.69
C GLN A 296 -28.63 8.22 13.01
N THR A 297 -27.35 8.51 13.28
CA THR A 297 -26.92 9.25 14.47
C THR A 297 -27.55 10.65 14.52
N ILE A 298 -27.59 11.34 13.38
CA ILE A 298 -28.19 12.68 13.26
C ILE A 298 -29.70 12.64 13.57
N LEU A 299 -30.42 11.65 13.05
CA LEU A 299 -31.87 11.51 13.26
C LEU A 299 -32.19 11.19 14.72
N ASN A 300 -31.48 10.24 15.33
CA ASN A 300 -31.67 9.89 16.75
C ASN A 300 -31.46 11.09 17.68
N ASN A 301 -30.46 11.93 17.40
CA ASN A 301 -30.19 13.14 18.20
C ASN A 301 -31.28 14.21 18.04
N LYS A 302 -31.97 14.25 16.89
CA LYS A 302 -33.13 15.13 16.69
C LYS A 302 -34.34 14.64 17.48
N ASP A 303 -34.60 13.34 17.46
CA ASP A 303 -35.73 12.74 18.16
C ASP A 303 -35.60 12.91 19.68
N GLN A 304 -34.39 12.71 20.23
CA GLN A 304 -34.12 12.96 21.66
C GLN A 304 -34.32 14.43 22.06
N LYS A 305 -33.87 15.39 21.24
CA LYS A 305 -34.09 16.82 21.50
C LYS A 305 -35.57 17.19 21.43
N SER A 306 -36.32 16.59 20.51
CA SER A 306 -37.76 16.81 20.43
C SER A 306 -38.49 16.27 21.66
N ASN A 307 -38.15 15.07 22.13
CA ASN A 307 -38.78 14.44 23.30
C ASN A 307 -38.45 15.16 24.62
N CYS A 308 -37.27 15.78 24.76
CA CYS A 308 -36.93 16.57 25.95
C CYS A 308 -37.61 17.95 26.02
N CYS A 309 -38.13 18.49 24.90
CA CYS A 309 -38.81 19.79 24.89
C CYS A 309 -40.34 19.70 25.12
N PHE A 310 -40.91 18.49 25.14
CA PHE A 310 -42.34 18.24 25.39
C PHE A 310 -42.62 17.50 26.72
N GLY A 311 -41.60 17.35 27.58
CA GLY A 311 -41.68 16.71 28.90
C GLY A 311 -41.64 17.69 30.05
#